data_AF-A0A699JTI7-F1
#
_entry.id   AF-A0A699JTI7-F1
#
_cell.length_a   1.000
_cell.length_b   1.000
_cell.length_c   1.000
_cell.angle_alpha   90.00
_cell.angle_beta   90.00
_cell.angle_gamma   90.00
#
_symmetry.space_group_name_H-M   'P 1'
#
loop_
_entity.id
_entity.type
_entity.pdbx_description
1 polymer ?
#
loop_
_entity_poly.entity_id
_entity_poly.type
_entity_poly.pdbx_seq_one_letter_code
_entity_poly.pdbx_strand_id
1 'polypeptide(L)'
;MLLEGSELTKEDQESHLYDDFEHFRQHKGESIHDYYVWFAKLINDMRNIKMTLSRMQLNSKFVNNMLPKWGRFVTSIKLNRGLRDSNYDQLYAYLKQHEIHAKENKMMLERFSQNIVDESTGWRCSWIWRRAYSKELYSTKATIELRILQRQDVADAGSRERSSFGRRASIVSC
;
A
#
# COMPACT_ATOMS: atom_id res chain seq x y z
N MET A 1 44.37 -18.37 17.89
CA MET A 1 43.52 -18.23 16.70
C MET A 1 42.69 -16.97 16.90
N LEU A 2 43.16 -15.84 16.38
CA LEU A 2 42.40 -14.59 16.36
C LEU A 2 41.63 -14.61 15.03
N LEU A 3 40.30 -14.68 15.11
CA LEU A 3 39.43 -14.47 13.96
C LEU A 3 39.58 -13.00 13.58
N GLU A 4 40.36 -12.80 12.52
CA GLU A 4 40.55 -11.56 11.81
C GLU A 4 39.18 -10.97 11.50
N GLY A 5 38.85 -9.86 12.14
CA GLY A 5 37.64 -9.10 11.85
C GLY A 5 37.78 -8.52 10.46
N SER A 6 37.28 -9.24 9.45
CA SER A 6 37.23 -8.75 8.08
C SER A 6 36.29 -7.54 8.02
N GLU A 7 36.84 -6.37 7.74
CA GLU A 7 36.04 -5.25 7.24
C GLU A 7 35.31 -5.74 5.98
N LEU A 8 33.99 -5.89 6.08
CA LEU A 8 33.15 -6.20 4.92
C LEU A 8 33.37 -5.12 3.87
N THR A 9 33.66 -5.55 2.64
CA THR A 9 33.84 -4.61 1.54
C THR A 9 32.53 -3.87 1.26
N LYS A 10 32.61 -2.71 0.61
CA LYS A 10 31.40 -1.94 0.23
C LYS A 10 30.46 -2.78 -0.64
N GLU A 11 31.01 -3.60 -1.53
CA GLU A 11 30.22 -4.52 -2.37
C GLU A 11 29.51 -5.61 -1.55
N ASP A 12 30.18 -6.19 -0.54
CA ASP A 12 29.56 -7.21 0.32
C ASP A 12 28.39 -6.63 1.14
N GLN A 13 28.54 -5.39 1.64
CA GLN A 13 27.48 -4.69 2.35
C GLN A 13 26.29 -4.36 1.44
N GLU A 14 26.55 -3.92 0.20
CA GLU A 14 25.51 -3.68 -0.79
C GLU A 14 24.74 -4.96 -1.11
N SER A 15 25.45 -6.08 -1.33
CA SER A 15 24.84 -7.38 -1.60
C SER A 15 23.93 -7.84 -0.45
N HIS A 16 24.41 -7.74 0.79
CA HIS A 16 23.63 -8.13 1.97
C HIS A 16 22.34 -7.30 2.09
N LEU A 17 22.40 -5.98 1.91
CA LEU A 17 21.22 -5.12 1.99
C LEU A 17 20.25 -5.34 0.83
N TYR A 18 20.75 -5.71 -0.35
CA TYR A 18 19.88 -6.12 -1.46
C TYR A 18 19.14 -7.41 -1.13
N ASP A 19 19.81 -8.40 -0.56
CA ASP A 19 19.17 -9.66 -0.16
C ASP A 19 18.12 -9.44 0.94
N ASP A 20 18.42 -8.63 1.95
CA ASP A 20 17.48 -8.23 2.99
C ASP A 20 16.26 -7.51 2.39
N PHE A 21 16.50 -6.58 1.47
CA PHE A 21 15.43 -5.87 0.77
C PHE A 21 14.60 -6.81 -0.08
N GLU A 22 15.22 -7.73 -0.81
CA GLU A 22 14.52 -8.65 -1.69
C GLU A 22 13.55 -9.54 -0.93
N HIS A 23 14.02 -10.10 0.19
CA HIS A 23 13.29 -11.02 1.05
C HIS A 23 12.43 -10.35 2.13
N PHE A 24 12.46 -9.02 2.22
CA PHE A 24 11.71 -8.25 3.20
C PHE A 24 10.22 -8.59 3.15
N ARG A 25 9.63 -9.07 4.26
CA ARG A 25 8.20 -9.42 4.31
C ARG A 25 7.65 -9.32 5.72
N GLN A 26 6.37 -8.97 5.82
CA GLN A 26 5.70 -8.94 7.12
C GLN A 26 5.54 -10.37 7.66
N HIS A 27 5.96 -10.59 8.90
CA HIS A 27 5.87 -11.88 9.56
C HIS A 27 4.53 -12.11 10.26
N LYS A 28 4.11 -13.37 10.38
CA LYS A 28 2.86 -13.72 11.09
C LYS A 28 3.01 -13.33 12.57
N GLY A 29 2.04 -12.58 13.08
CA GLY A 29 2.04 -12.09 14.47
C GLY A 29 2.66 -10.71 14.63
N GLU A 30 3.41 -10.23 13.63
CA GLU A 30 4.01 -8.90 13.63
C GLU A 30 2.93 -7.79 13.59
N SER A 31 3.11 -6.76 14.41
CA SER A 31 2.27 -5.56 14.37
C SER A 31 2.62 -4.72 13.14
N ILE A 32 1.73 -3.79 12.76
CA ILE A 32 2.06 -2.85 11.67
C ILE A 32 3.18 -1.88 12.07
N HIS A 33 3.33 -1.63 13.37
CA HIS A 33 4.37 -0.75 13.88
C HIS A 33 5.75 -1.40 13.79
N ASP A 34 5.89 -2.66 14.23
CA ASP A 34 7.17 -3.38 14.15
C ASP A 34 7.63 -3.52 12.69
N TYR A 35 6.70 -3.87 11.80
CA TYR A 35 6.92 -3.91 10.35
C TYR A 35 7.44 -2.56 9.80
N TYR A 36 6.83 -1.45 10.23
CA TYR A 36 7.26 -0.10 9.82
C TYR A 36 8.66 0.24 10.35
N VAL A 37 8.93 -0.04 11.62
CA VAL A 37 10.24 0.21 12.23
C VAL A 37 11.33 -0.57 11.51
N TRP A 38 11.07 -1.85 11.19
CA TRP A 38 12.03 -2.68 10.47
C TRP A 38 12.26 -2.20 9.04
N PHE A 39 11.19 -1.81 8.33
CA PHE A 39 11.33 -1.22 6.99
C PHE A 39 12.13 0.10 7.03
N ALA A 40 11.81 1.00 7.96
CA ALA A 40 12.49 2.28 8.10
C ALA A 40 13.98 2.10 8.40
N LYS A 41 14.32 1.12 9.25
CA LYS A 41 15.71 0.75 9.53
C LYS A 41 16.44 0.30 8.27
N LEU A 42 15.87 -0.65 7.53
CA LEU A 42 16.44 -1.14 6.28
C LEU A 42 16.69 -0.01 5.27
N ILE A 43 15.72 0.89 5.09
CA ILE A 43 15.87 2.04 4.18
C ILE A 43 16.96 3.01 4.67
N ASN A 44 17.09 3.19 5.97
CA ASN A 44 18.16 4.01 6.55
C ASN A 44 19.54 3.39 6.30
N ASP A 45 19.67 2.08 6.49
CA ASP A 45 20.93 1.34 6.27
C ASP A 45 21.35 1.40 4.79
N MET A 46 20.40 1.25 3.85
CA MET A 46 20.66 1.45 2.41
C MET A 46 21.11 2.89 2.09
N ARG A 47 20.49 3.90 2.70
CA ARG A 47 20.87 5.31 2.49
C ARG A 47 22.27 5.61 3.01
N ASN A 48 22.70 5.00 4.12
CA ASN A 48 24.02 5.20 4.70
C ASN A 48 25.15 4.81 3.73
N ILE A 49 24.93 3.78 2.90
CA ILE A 49 25.90 3.34 1.89
C ILE A 49 25.64 3.93 0.49
N LYS A 50 24.78 4.96 0.40
CA LYS A 50 24.41 5.68 -0.83
C LYS A 50 23.62 4.85 -1.84
N MET A 51 22.96 3.76 -1.41
CA MET A 51 21.98 3.07 -2.24
C MET A 51 20.64 3.80 -2.18
N THR A 52 20.26 4.43 -3.29
CA THR A 52 19.01 5.20 -3.38
C THR A 52 17.96 4.46 -4.20
N LEU A 53 16.80 4.23 -3.59
CA LEU A 53 15.62 3.73 -4.28
C LEU A 53 14.62 4.86 -4.50
N SER A 54 13.89 4.81 -5.61
CA SER A 54 12.81 5.76 -5.86
C SER A 54 11.68 5.61 -4.85
N ARG A 55 10.97 6.70 -4.56
CA ARG A 55 9.76 6.69 -3.71
C ARG A 55 8.75 5.64 -4.16
N MET A 56 8.59 5.47 -5.47
CA MET A 56 7.72 4.46 -6.07
C MET A 56 8.15 3.04 -5.69
N GLN A 57 9.43 2.72 -5.81
CA GLN A 57 9.96 1.39 -5.44
C GLN A 57 9.77 1.12 -3.95
N LEU A 58 10.09 2.09 -3.10
CA LEU A 58 9.91 1.97 -1.66
C LEU A 58 8.45 1.73 -1.28
N ASN A 59 7.54 2.55 -1.80
CA ASN A 59 6.12 2.44 -1.51
C ASN A 59 5.54 1.11 -2.03
N SER A 60 5.92 0.71 -3.25
CA SER A 60 5.50 -0.55 -3.84
C SER A 60 5.98 -1.74 -3.00
N LYS A 61 7.26 -1.77 -2.60
CA LYS A 61 7.82 -2.83 -1.76
C LYS A 61 7.12 -2.86 -0.40
N PHE A 62 6.93 -1.71 0.24
CA PHE A 62 6.25 -1.58 1.52
C PHE A 62 4.85 -2.19 1.48
N VAL A 63 4.02 -1.89 0.48
CA VAL A 63 2.63 -2.39 0.44
C VAL A 63 2.48 -3.81 -0.09
N ASN A 64 3.37 -4.27 -0.98
CA ASN A 64 3.27 -5.61 -1.59
C ASN A 64 3.67 -6.72 -0.62
N ASN A 65 4.54 -6.42 0.35
CA ASN A 65 5.10 -7.41 1.26
C ASN A 65 4.33 -7.50 2.60
N MET A 66 3.14 -6.90 2.67
CA MET A 66 2.23 -7.00 3.81
C MET A 66 1.41 -8.28 3.82
N LEU A 67 0.98 -8.70 5.01
CA LEU A 67 0.10 -9.85 5.17
C LEU A 67 -1.28 -9.64 4.52
N PRO A 68 -1.95 -10.71 4.05
CA PRO A 68 -3.27 -10.64 3.41
C PRO A 68 -4.37 -9.95 4.24
N LYS A 69 -4.24 -9.90 5.58
CA LYS A 69 -5.15 -9.15 6.47
C LYS A 69 -5.28 -7.67 6.08
N TRP A 70 -4.24 -7.11 5.48
CA TRP A 70 -4.18 -5.74 4.98
C TRP A 70 -4.71 -5.57 3.54
N GLY A 71 -5.10 -6.65 2.86
CA GLY A 71 -5.39 -6.65 1.42
C GLY A 71 -6.36 -5.56 0.96
N ARG A 72 -7.47 -5.32 1.69
CA ARG A 72 -8.43 -4.25 1.36
C ARG A 72 -7.81 -2.84 1.44
N PHE A 73 -6.92 -2.63 2.38
CA PHE A 73 -6.24 -1.34 2.60
C PHE A 73 -5.13 -1.14 1.57
N VAL A 74 -4.37 -2.20 1.25
CA VAL A 74 -3.37 -2.18 0.18
C VAL A 74 -4.02 -1.82 -1.16
N THR A 75 -5.16 -2.43 -1.49
CA THR A 75 -5.93 -2.09 -2.70
C THR A 75 -6.40 -0.63 -2.67
N SER A 76 -6.88 -0.15 -1.52
CA SER A 76 -7.31 1.24 -1.36
C SER A 76 -6.17 2.23 -1.54
N ILE A 77 -4.97 1.92 -1.02
CA ILE A 77 -3.75 2.73 -1.21
C ILE A 77 -3.39 2.82 -2.70
N LYS A 78 -3.38 1.68 -3.39
CA LYS A 78 -3.02 1.59 -4.81
C LYS A 78 -3.98 2.36 -5.71
N LEU A 79 -5.27 2.39 -5.36
CA LEU A 79 -6.31 3.04 -6.16
C LEU A 79 -6.51 4.54 -5.83
N ASN A 80 -6.49 4.93 -4.55
CA ASN A 80 -6.98 6.25 -4.13
C ASN A 80 -5.88 7.27 -3.78
N ARG A 81 -4.77 6.82 -3.19
CA ARG A 81 -3.72 7.71 -2.67
C ARG A 81 -2.53 7.81 -3.59
N GLY A 82 -2.39 6.85 -4.52
CA GLY A 82 -1.30 6.78 -5.47
C GLY A 82 0.05 6.46 -4.80
N LEU A 83 0.73 5.42 -5.27
CA LEU A 83 2.11 5.13 -4.83
C LEU A 83 3.11 6.21 -5.27
N ARG A 84 2.71 7.11 -6.19
CA ARG A 84 3.55 8.21 -6.70
C ARG A 84 3.58 9.39 -5.76
N ASP A 85 2.44 9.75 -5.16
CA ASP A 85 2.27 11.05 -4.51
C ASP A 85 2.42 10.97 -2.99
N SER A 86 2.18 9.79 -2.41
CA SER A 86 2.39 9.54 -0.99
C SER A 86 3.83 9.05 -0.71
N ASN A 87 4.33 9.20 0.51
CA ASN A 87 5.50 8.47 1.01
C ASN A 87 5.09 7.30 1.92
N TYR A 88 6.01 6.37 2.22
CA TYR A 88 5.68 5.19 3.03
C TYR A 88 5.28 5.54 4.47
N ASP A 89 5.70 6.68 5.01
CA ASP A 89 5.28 7.18 6.33
C ASP A 89 3.78 7.55 6.34
N GLN A 90 3.30 8.20 5.29
CA GLN A 90 1.87 8.52 5.11
C GLN A 90 1.04 7.25 4.88
N LEU A 91 1.59 6.27 4.16
CA LEU A 91 0.96 4.96 4.01
C LEU A 91 0.88 4.22 5.35
N TYR A 92 1.94 4.29 6.15
CA TYR A 92 1.96 3.75 7.51
C TYR A 92 0.90 4.40 8.40
N ALA A 93 0.81 5.73 8.43
CA ALA A 93 -0.19 6.44 9.24
C ALA A 93 -1.63 6.00 8.90
N TYR A 94 -1.91 5.84 7.60
CA TYR A 94 -3.20 5.30 7.14
C TYR A 94 -3.45 3.87 7.63
N LEU A 95 -2.47 2.98 7.48
CA LEU A 95 -2.62 1.59 7.92
C LEU A 95 -2.76 1.49 9.43
N LYS A 96 -2.02 2.32 10.18
CA LYS A 96 -2.10 2.38 11.63
C LYS A 96 -3.50 2.78 12.11
N GLN A 97 -4.12 3.77 11.46
CA GLN A 97 -5.49 4.19 11.74
C GLN A 97 -6.50 3.04 11.53
N HIS A 98 -6.24 2.15 10.58
CA HIS A 98 -7.13 1.05 10.23
C HIS A 98 -6.75 -0.31 10.84
N GLU A 99 -5.90 -0.32 11.88
CA GLU A 99 -5.40 -1.56 12.48
C GLU A 99 -6.52 -2.43 13.08
N ILE A 100 -7.51 -1.82 13.72
CA ILE A 100 -8.68 -2.53 14.29
C ILE A 100 -9.42 -3.28 13.18
N HIS A 101 -9.70 -2.58 12.10
CA HIS A 101 -10.37 -3.12 10.92
C HIS A 101 -9.53 -4.20 10.21
N ALA A 102 -8.20 -4.12 10.23
CA ALA A 102 -7.35 -5.19 9.71
C ALA A 102 -7.42 -6.46 10.57
N LYS A 103 -7.61 -6.34 11.90
CA LYS A 103 -7.82 -7.49 12.79
C LYS A 103 -9.15 -8.18 12.50
N GLU A 104 -10.23 -7.44 12.25
CA GLU A 104 -11.53 -7.99 11.83
C GLU A 104 -11.40 -8.81 10.53
N ASN A 105 -10.70 -8.27 9.53
CA ASN A 105 -10.45 -9.00 8.28
C ASN A 105 -9.71 -10.31 8.51
N LYS A 106 -8.70 -10.31 9.39
CA LYS A 106 -7.95 -11.52 9.74
C LYS A 106 -8.91 -12.59 10.30
N MET A 107 -9.78 -12.20 11.23
CA MET A 107 -10.76 -13.13 11.81
C MET A 107 -11.73 -13.68 10.75
N MET A 108 -12.21 -12.83 9.83
CA MET A 108 -13.05 -13.28 8.72
C MET A 108 -12.31 -14.25 7.79
N LEU A 109 -11.06 -13.97 7.45
CA LEU A 109 -10.20 -14.84 6.63
C LEU A 109 -9.95 -16.19 7.30
N GLU A 110 -9.66 -16.20 8.60
CA GLU A 110 -9.42 -17.43 9.38
C GLU A 110 -10.68 -18.30 9.47
N ARG A 111 -11.85 -17.70 9.72
CA ARG A 111 -13.15 -18.41 9.68
C ARG A 111 -13.40 -19.02 8.30
N PHE A 112 -13.05 -18.31 7.23
CA PHE A 112 -13.20 -18.82 5.86
C PHE A 112 -12.28 -20.01 5.58
N SER A 113 -11.03 -19.98 6.05
CA SER A 113 -10.09 -21.10 5.90
C SER A 113 -10.51 -22.34 6.69
N GLN A 114 -11.09 -22.18 7.87
CA GLN A 114 -11.59 -23.31 8.68
C GLN A 114 -12.80 -24.00 8.04
N ASN A 115 -13.72 -23.22 7.45
CA ASN A 115 -14.90 -23.74 6.74
C ASN A 115 -14.57 -24.46 5.41
N ILE A 116 -13.32 -24.47 4.96
CA ILE A 116 -12.87 -25.22 3.78
C ILE A 116 -12.47 -26.67 4.12
N VAL A 117 -12.16 -26.95 5.39
CA VAL A 117 -11.67 -28.28 5.82
C VAL A 117 -12.83 -29.23 6.15
N ASP A 118 -14.06 -28.72 6.33
CA ASP A 118 -15.26 -29.50 6.62
C ASP A 118 -16.12 -29.76 5.35
N GLU A 119 -16.62 -30.98 5.23
CA GLU A 119 -16.91 -31.76 4.02
C GLU A 119 -18.12 -31.32 3.16
N SER A 120 -18.07 -31.76 1.90
CA SER A 120 -19.19 -32.20 1.03
C SER A 120 -20.37 -31.26 0.66
N THR A 121 -20.61 -30.13 1.34
CA THR A 121 -21.68 -29.18 0.99
C THR A 121 -21.22 -27.72 0.83
N GLY A 122 -19.97 -27.41 1.22
CA GLY A 122 -19.44 -26.04 1.32
C GLY A 122 -19.02 -25.36 0.00
N TRP A 123 -18.83 -26.08 -1.11
CA TRP A 123 -18.27 -25.51 -2.34
C TRP A 123 -19.15 -24.42 -2.97
N ARG A 124 -20.48 -24.60 -2.96
CA ARG A 124 -21.43 -23.63 -3.51
C ARG A 124 -21.49 -22.35 -2.68
N CYS A 125 -21.59 -22.46 -1.36
CA CYS A 125 -21.59 -21.30 -0.46
C CYS A 125 -20.24 -20.59 -0.43
N SER A 126 -19.12 -21.31 -0.46
CA SER A 126 -17.77 -20.74 -0.54
C SER A 126 -17.52 -19.99 -1.86
N TRP A 127 -17.98 -20.52 -2.99
CA TRP A 127 -17.88 -19.82 -4.28
C TRP A 127 -18.83 -18.61 -4.36
N ILE A 128 -20.07 -18.73 -3.86
CA ILE A 128 -21.03 -17.62 -3.80
C ILE A 128 -20.50 -16.51 -2.87
N TRP A 129 -19.95 -16.84 -1.70
CA TRP A 129 -19.35 -15.85 -0.79
C TRP A 129 -18.01 -15.32 -1.29
N ARG A 130 -17.17 -16.12 -1.97
CA ARG A 130 -15.97 -15.62 -2.65
C ARG A 130 -16.34 -14.66 -3.79
N ARG A 131 -17.41 -14.97 -4.53
CA ARG A 131 -18.00 -14.10 -5.56
C ARG A 131 -18.66 -12.88 -4.93
N ALA A 132 -19.27 -12.97 -3.75
CA ALA A 132 -19.86 -11.86 -3.03
C ALA A 132 -18.79 -10.94 -2.42
N TYR A 133 -17.77 -11.47 -1.75
CA TYR A 133 -16.61 -10.72 -1.23
C TYR A 133 -15.80 -10.10 -2.37
N SER A 134 -15.60 -10.83 -3.47
CA SER A 134 -15.03 -10.26 -4.70
C SER A 134 -15.93 -9.16 -5.27
N LYS A 135 -17.25 -9.37 -5.34
CA LYS A 135 -18.23 -8.36 -5.76
C LYS A 135 -18.29 -7.17 -4.81
N GLU A 136 -18.08 -7.31 -3.51
CA GLU A 136 -17.96 -6.22 -2.55
C GLU A 136 -16.66 -5.47 -2.80
N LEU A 137 -15.53 -6.15 -3.03
CA LEU A 137 -14.29 -5.52 -3.48
C LEU A 137 -14.47 -4.76 -4.80
N TYR A 138 -15.17 -5.33 -5.80
CA TYR A 138 -15.48 -4.69 -7.08
C TYR A 138 -16.55 -3.60 -6.97
N SER A 139 -17.54 -3.72 -6.08
CA SER A 139 -18.59 -2.73 -5.83
C SER A 139 -18.01 -1.53 -5.08
N THR A 140 -17.11 -1.77 -4.13
CA THR A 140 -16.32 -0.72 -3.48
C THR A 140 -15.39 -0.07 -4.51
N LYS A 141 -14.75 -0.86 -5.40
CA LYS A 141 -13.95 -0.36 -6.52
C LYS A 141 -14.78 0.52 -7.47
N ALA A 142 -15.98 0.10 -7.85
CA ALA A 142 -16.89 0.85 -8.73
C ALA A 142 -17.44 2.12 -8.04
N THR A 143 -17.75 2.05 -6.74
CA THR A 143 -18.21 3.21 -5.95
C THR A 143 -17.08 4.23 -5.78
N ILE A 144 -15.85 3.74 -5.66
CA ILE A 144 -14.65 4.57 -5.64
C ILE A 144 -14.37 5.18 -7.02
N GLU A 145 -14.43 4.40 -8.10
CA GLU A 145 -14.26 4.89 -9.50
C GLU A 145 -15.33 5.94 -9.86
N LEU A 146 -16.58 5.76 -9.44
CA LEU A 146 -17.65 6.75 -9.61
C LEU A 146 -17.36 8.05 -8.83
N ARG A 147 -16.81 7.95 -7.61
CA ARG A 147 -16.37 9.12 -6.84
C ARG A 147 -15.14 9.80 -7.43
N ILE A 148 -14.26 9.06 -8.11
CA ILE A 148 -13.09 9.60 -8.82
C ILE A 148 -13.54 10.35 -10.07
N LEU A 149 -14.43 9.78 -10.88
CA LEU A 149 -14.99 10.45 -12.06
C LEU A 149 -15.74 11.73 -11.68
N GLN A 150 -16.60 11.69 -10.65
CA GLN A 150 -17.30 12.88 -10.15
C GLN A 150 -16.36 13.97 -9.62
N ARG A 151 -15.22 13.61 -8.99
CA ARG A 151 -14.22 14.60 -8.55
C ARG A 151 -13.44 15.20 -9.71
N GLN A 152 -13.18 14.43 -10.76
CA GLN A 152 -12.52 14.90 -11.97
C GLN A 152 -13.42 15.91 -12.72
N ASP A 153 -14.71 15.60 -12.86
CA ASP A 153 -15.69 16.50 -13.49
C ASP A 153 -15.82 17.85 -12.74
N VAL A 154 -15.77 17.83 -11.41
CA VAL A 154 -15.82 19.05 -10.58
C VAL A 154 -14.52 19.86 -10.68
N ALA A 155 -13.36 19.20 -10.79
CA ALA A 155 -12.07 19.87 -10.99
C ALA A 155 -11.95 20.51 -12.39
N ASP A 156 -12.49 19.84 -13.41
CA ASP A 156 -12.52 20.32 -14.80
C ASP A 156 -13.54 21.46 -14.98
N ALA A 157 -14.68 21.43 -14.27
CA ALA A 157 -15.62 22.54 -14.22
C ALA A 157 -15.02 23.81 -13.58
N GLY A 158 -14.33 23.66 -12.43
CA GLY A 158 -13.71 24.77 -11.71
C GLY A 158 -12.47 25.38 -12.40
N SER A 159 -11.88 24.68 -13.37
CA SER A 159 -10.80 25.20 -14.22
C SER A 159 -11.33 25.87 -15.49
N ARG A 160 -12.46 25.40 -16.04
CA ARG A 160 -13.18 26.08 -17.13
C ARG A 160 -13.72 27.45 -16.72
N GLU A 161 -14.28 27.57 -15.52
CA GLU A 161 -14.76 28.85 -14.97
C GLU A 161 -13.62 29.85 -14.73
N ARG A 162 -12.47 29.38 -14.21
CA ARG A 162 -11.27 30.23 -14.03
C ARG A 162 -10.70 30.76 -15.35
N SER A 163 -10.78 29.98 -16.43
CA SER A 163 -10.35 30.40 -17.77
C SER A 163 -11.31 31.40 -18.46
N SER A 164 -12.57 31.45 -18.01
CA SER A 164 -13.58 32.41 -18.46
C SER A 164 -13.43 33.75 -17.72
N PHE A 165 -13.16 33.71 -16.41
CA PHE A 165 -12.93 34.91 -15.60
C PHE A 165 -11.62 35.65 -15.95
N GLY A 166 -10.55 34.91 -16.29
CA GLY A 166 -9.27 35.51 -16.71
C GLY A 166 -9.27 36.21 -18.07
N ARG A 167 -10.32 36.03 -18.90
CA ARG A 167 -10.44 36.69 -20.21
C ARG A 167 -11.28 37.97 -20.21
N ARG A 168 -11.88 38.36 -19.08
CA ARG A 168 -12.67 39.61 -18.96
C ARG A 168 -11.93 40.80 -18.36
N ALA A 169 -10.65 40.68 -18.02
CA ALA A 169 -9.89 41.72 -17.30
C ALA A 169 -8.86 42.49 -18.14
N SER A 170 -8.96 42.52 -19.48
CA SER A 170 -7.98 43.26 -20.32
C SER A 170 -8.58 44.18 -21.39
N ILE A 171 -9.81 44.63 -21.24
CA ILE A 171 -10.35 45.70 -22.10
C ILE A 171 -11.09 46.69 -21.21
N VAL A 172 -10.37 47.68 -20.66
CA VAL A 172 -10.68 49.13 -20.64
C VAL A 172 -9.46 49.81 -19.99
N SER A 173 -8.56 50.36 -20.81
CA SER A 173 -7.70 51.48 -20.40
C SER A 173 -7.25 52.24 -21.65
N CYS A 174 -7.47 53.56 -21.60
CA CYS A 174 -7.26 54.61 -22.60
C CYS A 174 -8.31 54.72 -23.72
#